data_AF-A0A4R8M3Q8-F1
#
_entry.id   AF-A0A4R8M3Q8-F1
#
_cell.length_a   1.000
_cell.length_b   1.000
_cell.length_c   1.000
_cell.angle_alpha   90.00
_cell.angle_beta   90.00
_cell.angle_gamma   90.00
#
_symmetry.space_group_name_H-M   'P 1'
#
loop_
_entity.id
_entity.type
_entity.pdbx_description
1 polymer ?
#
loop_
_entity_poly.entity_id
_entity_poly.type
_entity_poly.pdbx_seq_one_letter_code
_entity_poly.pdbx_strand_id
1 'polypeptide(L)'
;MRKLILIAICAVFVTSCKDEAKQNSNIETTPIEGLTQGPIVHKALTDEQLAKIKDIQETFNEVYPVSLDETITNFKRDQNPDNEINIWQNMASAYKPYALNNGGEEKLGARREAFRLILMRSMMPDKEAISSSELKILSESEAQEILKNYTLEAKPVKVEKR
;
A
#
# COMPACT_ATOMS: atom_id res chain seq x y z
N MET A 1 -35.74 -20.84 61.94
CA MET A 1 -36.20 -20.93 60.54
C MET A 1 -34.98 -20.67 59.65
N ARG A 2 -34.38 -21.71 59.05
CA ARG A 2 -34.41 -22.01 57.60
C ARG A 2 -33.99 -20.76 56.78
N LYS A 3 -32.83 -20.69 56.12
CA LYS A 3 -32.33 -21.59 55.05
C LYS A 3 -30.82 -21.41 54.80
N LEU A 4 -30.16 -22.51 54.47
CA LEU A 4 -28.93 -22.60 53.67
C LEU A 4 -29.21 -22.18 52.22
N ILE A 5 -28.36 -21.35 51.60
CA ILE A 5 -28.08 -21.30 50.14
C ILE A 5 -26.64 -20.75 49.99
N LEU A 6 -25.61 -21.59 49.80
CA LEU A 6 -25.02 -22.06 48.53
C LEU A 6 -24.33 -20.96 47.68
N ILE A 7 -23.03 -21.22 47.47
CA ILE A 7 -22.04 -20.50 46.67
C ILE A 7 -22.45 -20.47 45.20
N ALA A 8 -22.22 -19.34 44.52
CA ALA A 8 -21.94 -19.31 43.08
C ALA A 8 -21.03 -18.13 42.74
N ILE A 9 -19.76 -18.44 42.48
CA ILE A 9 -18.76 -17.55 41.89
C ILE A 9 -19.11 -17.45 40.39
N CYS A 10 -19.61 -16.31 39.94
CA CYS A 10 -19.71 -16.03 38.50
C CYS A 10 -18.46 -15.28 38.05
N ALA A 11 -17.44 -16.03 37.65
CA ALA A 11 -16.34 -15.49 36.85
C ALA A 11 -16.87 -15.16 35.45
N VAL A 12 -17.15 -13.88 35.19
CA VAL A 12 -17.48 -13.39 33.85
C VAL A 12 -16.17 -13.25 33.09
N PHE A 13 -15.74 -14.35 32.45
CA PHE A 13 -14.69 -14.31 31.43
C PHE A 13 -15.27 -13.80 30.11
N VAL A 14 -14.77 -12.62 29.72
CA VAL A 14 -14.57 -12.06 28.38
C VAL A 14 -15.12 -12.88 27.20
N THR A 15 -15.98 -12.24 26.42
CA THR A 15 -15.80 -12.20 24.96
C THR A 15 -16.03 -10.76 24.50
N SER A 16 -14.97 -9.96 24.53
CA SER A 16 -14.93 -8.78 23.67
C SER A 16 -14.81 -9.33 22.26
N CYS A 17 -15.95 -9.49 21.59
CA CYS A 17 -15.96 -9.63 20.14
C CYS A 17 -15.30 -8.37 19.61
N LYS A 18 -14.03 -8.48 19.26
CA LYS A 18 -13.47 -7.69 18.16
C LYS A 18 -14.28 -8.12 16.94
N ASP A 19 -15.35 -7.40 16.67
CA ASP A 19 -15.96 -7.39 15.35
C ASP A 19 -14.88 -6.84 14.41
N GLU A 20 -14.05 -7.73 13.88
CA GLU A 20 -13.34 -7.45 12.65
C GLU A 20 -14.44 -7.25 11.60
N ALA A 21 -14.75 -5.99 11.33
CA ALA A 21 -15.59 -5.60 10.24
C ALA A 21 -14.95 -6.13 8.95
N LYS A 22 -15.34 -7.34 8.54
CA LYS A 22 -15.10 -7.86 7.20
C LYS A 22 -15.83 -6.92 6.25
N GLN A 23 -15.11 -5.91 5.74
CA GLN A 23 -15.55 -5.19 4.57
C GLN A 23 -15.64 -6.18 3.43
N ASN A 24 -16.86 -6.58 3.07
CA ASN A 24 -17.18 -7.33 1.87
C ASN A 24 -16.90 -6.45 0.64
N SER A 25 -15.62 -6.24 0.32
CA SER A 25 -15.21 -5.75 -0.99
C SER A 25 -15.01 -6.96 -1.89
N ASN A 26 -15.67 -6.97 -3.06
CA ASN A 26 -15.38 -7.95 -4.11
C ASN A 26 -14.02 -7.58 -4.71
N ILE A 27 -12.94 -8.03 -4.08
CA ILE A 27 -11.58 -7.87 -4.59
C ILE A 27 -11.39 -8.93 -5.66
N GLU A 28 -11.08 -8.48 -6.88
CA GLU A 28 -10.82 -9.35 -8.03
C GLU A 28 -9.51 -8.91 -8.69
N THR A 29 -8.74 -9.88 -9.19
CA THR A 29 -7.59 -9.58 -10.05
C THR A 29 -8.08 -9.40 -11.47
N THR A 30 -7.72 -8.29 -12.12
CA THR A 30 -8.11 -7.99 -13.50
C THR A 30 -6.91 -7.58 -14.35
N PRO A 31 -6.85 -7.99 -15.64
CA PRO A 31 -5.83 -7.51 -16.56
C PRO A 31 -5.93 -6.01 -16.79
N ILE A 32 -4.79 -5.33 -16.89
CA ILE A 32 -4.73 -3.87 -17.11
C ILE A 32 -5.26 -3.51 -18.51
N GLU A 33 -5.13 -4.41 -19.49
CA GLU A 33 -5.53 -4.19 -20.88
C GLU A 33 -7.04 -3.93 -21.04
N GLY A 34 -7.85 -4.39 -20.08
CA GLY A 34 -9.29 -4.14 -20.04
C GLY A 34 -9.69 -2.84 -19.34
N LEU A 35 -8.73 -2.11 -18.76
CA LEU A 35 -8.97 -0.88 -18.02
C LEU A 35 -8.70 0.35 -18.89
N THR A 36 -9.50 1.39 -18.69
CA THR A 36 -9.27 2.70 -19.30
C THR A 36 -8.92 3.70 -18.21
N GLN A 37 -7.98 4.59 -18.51
CA GLN A 37 -7.59 5.61 -17.54
C GLN A 37 -8.74 6.59 -17.28
N GLY A 38 -8.93 6.96 -16.01
CA GLY A 38 -9.92 7.96 -15.61
C GLY A 38 -9.64 9.34 -16.22
N PRO A 39 -10.68 10.20 -16.37
CA PRO A 39 -10.48 11.59 -16.78
C PRO A 39 -9.70 12.37 -15.73
N ILE A 40 -9.22 13.56 -16.09
CA ILE A 40 -8.71 14.52 -15.11
C ILE A 40 -9.93 15.06 -14.36
N VAL A 41 -9.97 14.90 -13.03
CA VAL A 41 -11.09 15.37 -12.19
C VAL A 41 -10.70 16.57 -11.33
N HIS A 42 -9.40 16.80 -11.11
CA HIS A 42 -8.88 17.98 -10.44
C HIS A 42 -8.24 18.95 -11.45
N LYS A 43 -8.71 20.20 -11.49
CA LYS A 43 -8.12 21.24 -12.37
C LYS A 43 -6.71 21.63 -11.91
N ALA A 44 -6.49 21.72 -10.60
CA ALA A 44 -5.25 22.07 -9.95
C ALA A 44 -5.06 21.26 -8.66
N LEU A 45 -3.82 21.15 -8.21
CA LEU A 45 -3.42 20.61 -6.91
C LEU A 45 -2.84 21.75 -6.08
N THR A 46 -2.87 21.63 -4.76
CA THR A 46 -2.28 22.63 -3.86
C THR A 46 -0.76 22.60 -3.92
N ASP A 47 -0.08 23.68 -3.54
CA ASP A 47 1.39 23.72 -3.48
C ASP A 47 1.96 22.64 -2.54
N GLU A 48 1.26 22.35 -1.44
CA GLU A 48 1.63 21.27 -0.52
C GLU A 48 1.55 19.90 -1.21
N GLN A 49 0.49 19.63 -1.97
CA GLN A 49 0.36 18.39 -2.75
C GLN A 49 1.47 18.29 -3.79
N LEU A 50 1.74 19.37 -4.52
CA LEU A 50 2.79 19.40 -5.54
C LEU A 50 4.19 19.12 -4.96
N ALA A 51 4.49 19.67 -3.78
CA ALA A 51 5.75 19.40 -3.09
C ALA A 51 5.89 17.92 -2.71
N LYS A 52 4.84 17.29 -2.19
CA LYS A 52 4.83 15.85 -1.86
C LYS A 52 4.96 14.98 -3.12
N ILE A 53 4.25 15.33 -4.19
CA ILE A 53 4.31 14.62 -5.47
C ILE A 53 5.71 14.68 -6.08
N LYS A 54 6.39 15.83 -5.95
CA LYS A 54 7.77 15.96 -6.39
C LYS A 54 8.72 15.02 -5.63
N ASP A 55 8.62 14.95 -4.30
CA ASP A 55 9.42 13.99 -3.50
C ASP A 55 9.12 12.54 -3.89
N ILE A 56 7.85 12.19 -4.11
CA ILE A 56 7.46 10.86 -4.59
C ILE A 56 8.13 10.56 -5.95
N GLN A 57 8.01 11.47 -6.91
CA GLN A 57 8.56 11.29 -8.25
C GLN A 57 10.08 11.14 -8.21
N GLU A 58 10.78 12.02 -7.49
CA GLU A 58 12.24 11.97 -7.34
C GLU A 58 12.68 10.65 -6.69
N THR A 59 11.94 10.16 -5.67
CA THR A 59 12.23 8.91 -4.97
C THR A 59 12.20 7.71 -5.91
N PHE A 60 11.22 7.65 -6.82
CA PHE A 60 11.00 6.49 -7.68
C PHE A 60 11.56 6.63 -9.09
N ASN A 61 12.05 7.80 -9.50
CA ASN A 61 12.43 8.09 -10.89
C ASN A 61 13.42 7.08 -11.50
N GLU A 62 14.32 6.50 -10.70
CA GLU A 62 15.27 5.48 -11.19
C GLU A 62 14.61 4.12 -11.53
N VAL A 63 13.53 3.75 -10.85
CA VAL A 63 12.85 2.45 -10.98
C VAL A 63 11.52 2.56 -11.72
N TYR A 64 10.93 3.75 -11.75
CA TYR A 64 9.67 4.10 -12.39
C TYR A 64 9.82 5.49 -13.05
N PRO A 65 10.45 5.57 -14.23
CA PRO A 65 10.88 6.83 -14.86
C PRO A 65 9.71 7.55 -15.56
N VAL A 66 8.73 7.99 -14.78
CA VAL A 66 7.64 8.85 -15.21
C VAL A 66 8.01 10.31 -14.95
N SER A 67 7.74 11.19 -15.91
CA SER A 67 8.06 12.62 -15.77
C SER A 67 7.22 13.28 -14.66
N LEU A 68 7.75 14.34 -14.02
CA LEU A 68 7.00 15.07 -12.99
C LEU A 68 5.64 15.58 -13.49
N ASP A 69 5.57 16.09 -14.73
CA ASP A 69 4.32 16.57 -15.33
C ASP A 69 3.29 15.45 -15.50
N GLU A 70 3.74 14.26 -15.90
CA GLU A 70 2.89 13.09 -16.02
C GLU A 70 2.47 12.56 -14.64
N THR A 71 3.37 12.53 -13.66
CA THR A 71 3.05 12.18 -12.27
C THR A 71 1.98 13.12 -11.71
N ILE A 72 2.15 14.44 -11.86
CA ILE A 72 1.14 15.45 -11.47
C ILE A 72 -0.17 15.19 -12.20
N THR A 73 -0.12 14.91 -13.51
CA THR A 73 -1.31 14.60 -14.31
C THR A 73 -2.03 13.37 -13.79
N ASN A 74 -1.31 12.31 -13.39
CA ASN A 74 -1.89 11.11 -12.81
C ASN A 74 -2.58 11.40 -11.47
N PHE A 75 -1.95 12.15 -10.56
CA PHE A 75 -2.57 12.55 -9.30
C PHE A 75 -3.82 13.43 -9.48
N LYS A 76 -3.92 14.20 -10.58
CA LYS A 76 -5.14 14.96 -10.90
C LYS A 76 -6.32 14.09 -11.35
N ARG A 77 -6.10 12.81 -11.64
CA ARG A 77 -7.15 11.83 -12.00
C ARG A 77 -7.70 11.10 -10.79
N ASP A 78 -6.94 11.06 -9.71
CA ASP A 78 -7.34 10.40 -8.48
C ASP A 78 -8.53 11.11 -7.85
N GLN A 79 -9.54 10.35 -7.41
CA GLN A 79 -10.74 10.92 -6.78
C GLN A 79 -10.44 11.60 -5.44
N ASN A 80 -9.33 11.19 -4.80
CA ASN A 80 -8.84 11.78 -3.56
C ASN A 80 -7.30 11.84 -3.59
N PRO A 81 -6.72 12.93 -4.13
CA PRO A 81 -5.28 13.06 -4.26
C PRO A 81 -4.53 12.98 -2.93
N ASP A 82 -5.09 13.51 -1.82
CA ASP A 82 -4.43 13.43 -0.50
C ASP A 82 -4.31 12.00 -0.02
N ASN A 83 -5.33 11.18 -0.26
CA ASN A 83 -5.28 9.76 0.06
C ASN A 83 -4.22 9.03 -0.77
N GLU A 84 -4.17 9.28 -2.07
CA GLU A 84 -3.19 8.63 -2.94
C GLU A 84 -1.78 9.08 -2.60
N ILE A 85 -1.55 10.38 -2.38
CA ILE A 85 -0.27 10.92 -1.92
C ILE A 85 0.17 10.21 -0.63
N ASN A 86 -0.72 10.01 0.34
CA ASN A 86 -0.39 9.31 1.58
C ASN A 86 0.06 7.85 1.34
N ILE A 87 -0.59 7.13 0.41
CA ILE A 87 -0.18 5.77 0.03
C ILE A 87 1.21 5.78 -0.60
N TRP A 88 1.43 6.64 -1.59
CA TRP A 88 2.72 6.75 -2.29
C TRP A 88 3.86 7.22 -1.37
N GLN A 89 3.59 8.10 -0.39
CA GLN A 89 4.57 8.47 0.63
C GLN A 89 4.89 7.32 1.59
N ASN A 90 3.92 6.46 1.90
CA ASN A 90 4.16 5.26 2.68
C ASN A 90 5.01 4.24 1.91
N MET A 91 4.73 4.08 0.61
CA MET A 91 5.59 3.31 -0.30
C MET A 91 7.02 3.87 -0.33
N ALA A 92 7.18 5.20 -0.41
CA ALA A 92 8.48 5.86 -0.41
C ALA A 92 9.23 5.61 0.90
N SER A 93 8.52 5.63 2.04
CA SER A 93 9.08 5.33 3.36
C SER A 93 9.59 3.88 3.46
N ALA A 94 8.91 2.94 2.82
CA ALA A 94 9.35 1.55 2.74
C ALA A 94 10.54 1.35 1.78
N TYR A 95 10.58 2.10 0.68
CA TYR A 95 11.59 1.97 -0.36
C TYR A 95 12.93 2.61 -0.01
N LYS A 96 12.91 3.84 0.52
CA LYS A 96 14.11 4.67 0.74
C LYS A 96 15.22 3.96 1.54
N PRO A 97 14.94 3.28 2.68
CA PRO A 97 15.98 2.57 3.43
C PRO A 97 16.64 1.44 2.64
N TYR A 98 15.85 0.69 1.87
CA TYR A 98 16.38 -0.39 1.04
C TYR A 98 17.24 0.16 -0.10
N ALA A 99 16.76 1.20 -0.79
CA ALA A 99 17.47 1.84 -1.90
C ALA A 99 18.81 2.45 -1.46
N LEU A 100 18.85 3.09 -0.29
CA LEU A 100 20.06 3.68 0.29
C LEU A 100 21.17 2.63 0.51
N ASN A 101 20.79 1.45 1.01
CA ASN A 101 21.72 0.35 1.30
C ASN A 101 22.08 -0.47 0.05
N ASN A 102 21.34 -0.30 -1.05
CA ASN A 102 21.49 -1.04 -2.29
C ASN A 102 21.64 -0.07 -3.47
N GLY A 103 22.48 0.95 -3.32
CA GLY A 103 22.83 1.88 -4.41
C GLY A 103 23.68 1.21 -5.51
N GLY A 104 23.98 1.95 -6.57
CA GLY A 104 24.78 1.46 -7.70
C GLY A 104 23.94 0.86 -8.84
N GLU A 105 24.51 0.81 -10.04
CA GLU A 105 23.85 0.30 -11.24
C GLU A 105 23.63 -1.22 -11.15
N GLU A 106 24.57 -1.94 -10.53
CA GLU A 106 24.52 -3.40 -10.34
C GLU A 106 23.37 -3.84 -9.43
N LYS A 107 22.85 -2.94 -8.59
CA LYS A 107 21.71 -3.18 -7.70
C LYS A 107 20.38 -2.65 -8.22
N LEU A 108 20.36 -2.01 -9.39
CA LEU A 108 19.14 -1.42 -9.95
C LEU A 108 18.03 -2.47 -10.15
N GLY A 109 18.39 -3.69 -10.53
CA GLY A 109 17.43 -4.81 -10.63
C GLY A 109 16.73 -5.12 -9.29
N ALA A 110 17.49 -5.18 -8.20
CA ALA A 110 16.94 -5.43 -6.86
C ALA A 110 16.03 -4.28 -6.40
N ARG A 111 16.41 -3.03 -6.69
CA ARG A 111 15.59 -1.86 -6.39
C ARG A 111 14.28 -1.84 -7.20
N ARG A 112 14.30 -2.26 -8.46
CA ARG A 112 13.07 -2.43 -9.27
C ARG A 112 12.14 -3.49 -8.68
N GLU A 113 12.68 -4.61 -8.19
CA GLU A 113 11.87 -5.61 -7.49
C GLU A 113 11.31 -5.09 -6.18
N ALA A 114 12.09 -4.34 -5.40
CA ALA A 114 11.61 -3.71 -4.17
C ALA A 114 10.44 -2.75 -4.44
N PHE A 115 10.55 -1.92 -5.48
CA PHE A 115 9.46 -1.06 -5.93
C PHE A 115 8.20 -1.85 -6.29
N ARG A 116 8.34 -2.90 -7.12
CA ARG A 116 7.20 -3.75 -7.51
C ARG A 116 6.56 -4.42 -6.29
N LEU A 117 7.37 -4.94 -5.36
CA LEU A 117 6.91 -5.57 -4.14
C LEU A 117 6.08 -4.61 -3.28
N ILE A 118 6.59 -3.40 -3.06
CA ILE A 118 5.91 -2.37 -2.27
C ILE A 118 4.62 -1.92 -2.97
N LEU A 119 4.64 -1.78 -4.30
CA LEU A 119 3.44 -1.48 -5.08
C LEU A 119 2.39 -2.59 -4.96
N MET A 120 2.77 -3.87 -5.00
CA MET A 120 1.82 -4.96 -4.74
C MET A 120 1.31 -4.87 -3.31
N ARG A 121 2.19 -4.64 -2.32
CA ARG A 121 1.81 -4.52 -0.91
C ARG A 121 0.83 -3.39 -0.63
N SER A 122 0.85 -2.30 -1.41
CA SER A 122 -0.15 -1.25 -1.22
C SER A 122 -1.57 -1.71 -1.55
N MET A 123 -1.73 -2.78 -2.34
CA MET A 123 -3.03 -3.31 -2.78
C MET A 123 -3.43 -4.63 -2.11
N MET A 124 -2.49 -5.40 -1.55
CA MET A 124 -2.76 -6.72 -0.96
C MET A 124 -1.91 -6.99 0.29
N PRO A 125 -2.25 -7.97 1.15
CA PRO A 125 -1.46 -8.32 2.33
C PRO A 125 -0.03 -8.79 2.00
N ASP A 126 0.90 -8.70 2.97
CA ASP A 126 2.32 -9.05 2.82
C ASP A 126 2.56 -10.38 2.09
N LYS A 127 1.90 -11.44 2.56
CA LYS A 127 2.09 -12.79 2.01
C LYS A 127 1.69 -12.86 0.54
N GLU A 128 0.59 -12.23 0.18
CA GLU A 128 0.09 -12.18 -1.19
C GLU A 128 0.97 -11.29 -2.07
N ALA A 129 1.46 -10.17 -1.52
CA ALA A 129 2.36 -9.27 -2.22
C ALA A 129 3.68 -9.95 -2.57
N ILE A 130 4.27 -10.70 -1.63
CA ILE A 130 5.49 -11.47 -1.86
C ILE A 130 5.27 -12.52 -2.95
N SER A 131 4.19 -13.31 -2.85
CA SER A 131 3.91 -14.34 -3.85
C SER A 131 3.59 -13.79 -5.24
N SER A 132 2.90 -12.66 -5.33
CA SER A 132 2.48 -12.04 -6.60
C SER A 132 3.56 -11.19 -7.28
N SER A 133 4.63 -10.86 -6.54
CA SER A 133 5.70 -10.02 -7.07
C SER A 133 6.71 -10.78 -7.93
N GLU A 134 6.66 -12.12 -7.94
CA GLU A 134 7.54 -12.98 -8.75
C GLU A 134 9.03 -12.63 -8.59
N LEU A 135 9.48 -12.47 -7.34
CA LEU A 135 10.83 -12.03 -6.99
C LEU A 135 11.89 -13.00 -7.52
N LYS A 136 12.92 -12.47 -8.19
CA LYS A 136 14.05 -13.23 -8.74
C LYS A 136 15.39 -12.83 -8.11
N ILE A 137 15.48 -11.60 -7.62
CA ILE A 137 16.69 -11.01 -7.06
C ILE A 137 16.58 -10.89 -5.55
N LEU A 138 15.45 -10.39 -5.04
CA LEU A 138 15.19 -10.29 -3.62
C LEU A 138 14.96 -11.67 -3.00
N SER A 139 15.65 -11.94 -1.89
CA SER A 139 15.28 -13.05 -1.01
C SER A 139 13.97 -12.75 -0.27
N GLU A 140 13.28 -13.81 0.18
CA GLU A 140 12.07 -13.65 0.99
C GLU A 140 12.34 -12.86 2.29
N SER A 141 13.49 -13.06 2.92
CA SER A 141 13.87 -12.31 4.11
C SER A 141 14.07 -10.82 3.85
N GLU A 142 14.67 -10.46 2.70
CA GLU A 142 14.79 -9.05 2.30
C GLU A 142 13.43 -8.45 1.99
N ALA A 143 12.57 -9.20 1.28
CA ALA A 143 11.20 -8.79 0.99
C ALA A 143 10.43 -8.48 2.28
N GLN A 144 10.46 -9.39 3.26
CA GLN A 144 9.83 -9.18 4.57
C GLN A 144 10.41 -7.97 5.30
N GLU A 145 11.73 -7.76 5.26
CA GLU A 145 12.37 -6.61 5.90
C GLU A 145 11.95 -5.28 5.26
N ILE A 146 11.85 -5.23 3.92
CA ILE A 146 11.33 -4.07 3.19
C ILE A 146 9.90 -3.76 3.64
N LEU A 147 9.04 -4.78 3.72
CA LEU A 147 7.62 -4.60 4.02
C LEU A 147 7.34 -4.15 5.46
N LYS A 148 8.25 -4.38 6.42
CA LYS A 148 8.10 -3.85 7.80
C LYS A 148 7.99 -2.32 7.87
N ASN A 149 8.53 -1.63 6.87
CA ASN A 149 8.49 -0.17 6.79
C ASN A 149 7.24 0.37 6.07
N TYR A 150 6.38 -0.51 5.52
CA TYR A 150 5.07 -0.15 5.01
C TYR A 150 4.01 -0.35 6.12
N THR A 151 3.31 0.72 6.49
CA THR A 151 2.48 0.75 7.71
C THR A 151 0.99 0.90 7.44
N LEU A 152 0.58 1.09 6.19
CA LEU A 152 -0.84 1.17 5.83
C LEU A 152 -1.44 -0.22 5.60
N GLU A 153 -2.75 -0.30 5.80
CA GLU A 153 -3.52 -1.45 5.34
C GLU A 153 -3.52 -1.53 3.81
N ALA A 154 -3.70 -2.75 3.29
CA ALA A 154 -3.87 -2.96 1.86
C ALA A 154 -5.11 -2.22 1.35
N LYS A 155 -4.96 -1.52 0.23
CA LYS A 155 -5.99 -0.70 -0.40
C LYS A 155 -6.02 -0.96 -1.91
N PRO A 156 -6.77 -1.98 -2.36
CA PRO A 156 -6.97 -2.25 -3.78
C PRO A 156 -7.51 -1.04 -4.54
N VAL A 157 -7.17 -0.95 -5.82
CA VAL A 157 -7.66 0.10 -6.72
C VAL A 157 -9.17 -0.03 -6.91
N LYS A 158 -9.90 1.08 -6.81
CA LYS A 158 -11.33 1.12 -7.11
C LYS A 158 -11.53 1.20 -8.63
N VAL A 159 -12.31 0.27 -9.17
CA VAL A 159 -12.71 0.25 -10.58
C VAL A 159 -14.19 0.59 -10.70
N GLU A 160 -14.50 1.62 -11.49
CA GLU A 160 -15.87 2.00 -11.81
C GLU A 160 -16.32 1.30 -13.10
N LYS A 161 -17.48 0.64 -13.05
CA LYS A 161 -18.13 0.10 -14.27
C LYS A 161 -18.81 1.27 -14.98
N ARG A 162 -18.40 1.53 -16.21
CA ARG A 162 -19.08 2.50 -17.10
C ARG A 162 -20.15 1.82 -17.93
#